data_AF-A0AAI8YHD4-F1
#
_entry.id   AF-A0AAI8YHD4-F1
#
_cell.length_a   1.000
_cell.length_b   1.000
_cell.length_c   1.000
_cell.angle_alpha   90.00
_cell.angle_beta   90.00
_cell.angle_gamma   90.00
#
_symmetry.space_group_name_H-M   'P 1'
#
loop_
_entity.id
_entity.type
_entity.pdbx_description
1 polymer ?
#
loop_
_entity_poly.entity_id
_entity_poly.type
_entity_poly.pdbx_seq_one_letter_code
_entity_poly.pdbx_strand_id
1 'polypeptide(L)'
;MSTQLERTTKLPFDFDDISLPSDFLVWIASPEASFLDGKLVFAAWDVEELKGRRNEIVGGHPGSGELWFGFQGFPRYIRGRPLGGS
;
A
#
# COMPACT_ATOMS: atom_id res chain seq x y z
N MET A 1 -9.07 3.38 -22.17
CA MET A 1 -10.37 3.98 -21.84
C MET A 1 -10.09 5.38 -21.31
N SER A 2 -9.82 6.39 -22.17
CA SER A 2 -9.32 7.68 -21.63
C SER A 2 -9.38 8.91 -22.55
N THR A 3 -9.10 8.80 -23.86
CA THR A 3 -8.96 10.02 -24.70
C THR A 3 -10.22 10.88 -24.85
N GLN A 4 -11.41 10.30 -24.69
CA GLN A 4 -12.68 11.06 -24.73
C GLN A 4 -13.10 11.61 -23.35
N LEU A 5 -12.66 10.97 -22.26
CA LEU A 5 -13.04 11.36 -20.89
C LEU A 5 -12.19 12.54 -20.38
N GLU A 6 -10.91 12.57 -20.77
CA GLU A 6 -9.97 13.67 -20.48
C GLU A 6 -10.43 15.01 -21.05
N ARG A 7 -11.15 15.01 -22.17
CA ARG A 7 -11.63 16.23 -22.85
C ARG A 7 -12.85 16.87 -22.19
N THR A 8 -13.66 16.10 -21.46
CA THR A 8 -14.98 16.56 -20.99
C THR A 8 -15.02 16.77 -19.49
N THR A 9 -14.14 16.12 -18.75
CA THR A 9 -14.23 16.06 -17.29
C THR A 9 -13.01 16.73 -16.67
N LYS A 10 -13.14 18.04 -16.43
CA LYS A 10 -12.27 18.74 -15.49
C LYS A 10 -12.66 18.27 -14.08
N LEU A 11 -12.03 17.19 -13.62
CA LEU A 11 -12.13 16.82 -12.21
C LEU A 11 -11.57 17.98 -11.38
N PRO A 12 -12.12 18.28 -10.20
CA PRO A 12 -11.64 19.36 -9.33
C PRO A 12 -10.29 19.04 -8.66
N PHE A 13 -9.62 17.97 -9.10
CA PHE A 13 -8.35 17.50 -8.61
C PHE A 13 -7.40 17.45 -9.79
N ASP A 14 -6.26 18.14 -9.67
CA ASP A 14 -5.17 18.00 -10.61
C ASP A 14 -4.68 16.55 -10.54
N PHE A 15 -4.49 15.92 -11.70
CA PHE A 15 -3.87 14.61 -11.74
C PHE A 15 -2.40 14.75 -11.35
N ASP A 16 -1.92 13.86 -10.48
CA ASP A 16 -0.51 13.80 -10.13
C ASP A 16 0.35 13.56 -11.38
N ASP A 17 1.53 14.16 -11.41
CA ASP A 17 2.49 13.96 -12.49
C ASP A 17 2.97 12.49 -12.49
N ILE A 18 3.11 11.89 -13.67
CA ILE A 18 3.52 10.49 -13.81
C ILE A 18 4.94 10.22 -13.28
N SER A 19 5.77 11.26 -13.16
CA SER A 19 7.08 11.19 -12.51
C SER A 19 7.00 10.83 -11.04
N LEU A 20 5.93 11.24 -10.34
CA LEU A 20 5.77 11.02 -8.90
C LEU A 20 5.73 9.53 -8.50
N PRO A 21 4.87 8.67 -9.08
CA PRO A 21 4.94 7.24 -8.80
C PRO A 21 6.21 6.57 -9.34
N SER A 22 6.81 7.09 -10.42
CA SER A 22 8.07 6.57 -10.96
C SER A 22 9.22 6.75 -9.96
N ASP A 23 9.43 7.97 -9.48
CA ASP A 23 10.50 8.30 -8.55
C ASP A 23 10.28 7.62 -7.19
N PHE A 24 9.03 7.53 -6.74
CA PHE A 24 8.68 6.80 -5.53
C PHE A 24 8.99 5.29 -5.63
N LEU A 25 8.73 4.67 -6.78
CA LEU A 25 9.08 3.26 -7.01
C LEU A 25 10.59 3.01 -7.03
N VAL A 26 11.38 3.96 -7.55
CA VAL A 26 12.84 3.87 -7.49
C VAL A 26 13.33 4.00 -6.04
N TRP A 27 12.75 4.93 -5.28
CA TRP A 27 13.09 5.12 -3.87
C TRP A 27 12.71 3.89 -3.01
N ILE A 28 11.52 3.33 -3.19
CA ILE A 28 11.06 2.20 -2.36
C ILE A 28 11.87 0.92 -2.60
N ALA A 29 12.43 0.76 -3.79
CA ALA A 29 13.33 -0.34 -4.12
C ALA A 29 14.75 -0.17 -3.52
N SER A 30 15.07 1.02 -3.00
CA SER A 30 16.37 1.31 -2.39
C SER A 30 16.48 0.76 -0.95
N PRO A 31 17.71 0.56 -0.43
CA PRO A 31 17.93 0.14 0.95
C PRO A 31 17.33 1.08 2.00
N GLU A 32 17.17 2.37 1.65
CA GLU A 32 16.60 3.39 2.54
C GLU A 32 15.16 3.06 2.95
N ALA A 33 14.39 2.44 2.05
CA ALA A 33 12.98 2.11 2.25
C ALA A 33 12.75 0.68 2.75
N SER A 34 13.81 -0.06 3.09
CA SER A 34 13.74 -1.45 3.59
C SER A 34 12.81 -1.65 4.79
N PHE A 35 12.57 -0.60 5.58
CA PHE A 35 11.65 -0.64 6.72
C PHE A 35 10.17 -0.73 6.33
N LEU A 36 9.83 -0.42 5.07
CA LEU A 36 8.49 -0.50 4.51
C LEU A 36 8.17 -1.89 3.94
N ASP A 37 9.06 -2.88 4.11
CA ASP A 37 8.81 -4.23 3.61
C ASP A 37 7.53 -4.84 4.23
N GLY A 38 6.70 -5.41 3.36
CA GLY A 38 5.37 -5.92 3.70
C GLY A 38 4.36 -4.85 4.14
N LYS A 39 4.63 -3.55 3.92
CA LYS A 39 3.69 -2.45 4.23
C LYS A 39 2.99 -1.95 2.97
N LEU A 40 1.80 -1.40 3.16
CA LEU A 40 1.05 -0.69 2.12
C LEU A 40 1.37 0.80 2.22
N VAL A 41 1.92 1.34 1.15
CA VAL A 41 2.26 2.76 1.05
C VAL A 41 1.71 3.36 -0.24
N PHE A 42 1.44 4.66 -0.19
CA PHE A 42 0.91 5.40 -1.34
C PHE A 42 1.98 6.35 -1.88
N ALA A 43 2.14 6.40 -3.20
CA ALA A 43 3.22 7.15 -3.84
C ALA A 43 3.15 8.67 -3.64
N ALA A 44 1.95 9.22 -3.35
CA ALA A 44 1.78 10.64 -3.04
C ALA A 44 2.17 11.02 -1.60
N TRP A 45 2.65 10.08 -0.79
CA TRP A 45 3.13 10.39 0.56
C TRP A 45 4.55 10.95 0.53
N ASP A 46 4.83 11.88 1.46
CA ASP A 46 6.15 12.48 1.62
C ASP A 46 7.16 11.47 2.18
N VAL A 47 8.27 11.29 1.47
CA VAL A 47 9.34 10.35 1.81
C VAL A 47 10.06 10.72 3.11
N GLU A 48 10.29 12.00 3.35
CA GLU A 48 10.98 12.48 4.56
C GLU A 48 10.10 12.31 5.79
N GLU A 49 8.79 12.50 5.65
CA GLU A 49 7.84 12.17 6.72
C GLU A 49 7.84 10.67 7.03
N LEU A 50 7.80 9.81 6.01
CA LEU A 50 7.86 8.35 6.19
C LEU A 50 9.14 7.91 6.91
N LYS A 51 10.28 8.51 6.56
CA LYS A 51 11.56 8.26 7.23
C LYS A 51 11.52 8.72 8.69
N GLY A 52 10.94 9.89 8.97
CA GLY A 52 10.77 10.41 10.34
C GLY A 52 9.89 9.50 11.22
N ARG A 53 8.86 8.89 10.63
CA ARG A 53 7.92 8.00 11.32
C ARG A 53 8.31 6.52 11.29
N ARG A 54 9.54 6.19 10.86
CA ARG A 54 10.05 4.82 10.72
C ARG A 54 9.78 3.94 11.95
N ASN A 55 10.01 4.46 13.15
CA ASN A 55 9.84 3.70 14.39
C ASN A 55 8.38 3.31 14.65
N GLU A 56 7.43 4.16 14.26
CA GLU A 56 5.99 3.92 14.40
C GLU A 56 5.51 2.90 13.37
N ILE A 57 6.00 3.00 12.13
CA ILE A 57 5.63 2.14 11.01
C ILE A 57 6.12 0.70 11.21
N VAL A 58 7.36 0.53 11.68
CA VAL A 58 7.90 -0.81 11.96
C VAL A 58 7.21 -1.44 13.17
N GLY A 59 6.92 -0.63 14.20
CA GLY A 59 6.37 -1.10 15.45
C GLY A 59 7.35 -1.96 16.27
N GLY A 60 6.97 -2.29 17.51
CA GLY A 60 7.82 -3.06 18.42
C GLY A 60 7.66 -4.58 18.32
N HIS A 61 6.46 -5.07 17.94
CA HIS A 61 6.16 -6.51 17.82
C HIS A 61 5.46 -6.81 16.48
N PRO A 62 5.54 -8.03 15.95
CA PRO A 62 4.82 -8.42 14.73
C PRO A 62 3.32 -8.14 14.87
N GLY A 63 2.76 -7.28 14.01
CA GLY A 63 1.35 -6.88 14.08
C GLY A 63 1.05 -5.61 14.88
N SER A 64 2.06 -4.96 15.48
CA SER A 64 1.89 -3.70 16.21
C SER A 64 2.32 -2.46 15.42
N GLY A 65 2.82 -2.61 14.19
CA GLY A 65 3.24 -1.51 13.33
C GLY A 65 2.09 -0.98 12.47
N GLU A 66 2.17 0.29 12.06
CA GLU A 66 1.21 0.89 11.13
C GLU A 66 1.38 0.36 9.70
N LEU A 67 0.43 0.70 8.81
CA LEU A 67 0.53 0.45 7.37
C LEU A 67 0.55 -1.04 6.96
N TRP A 68 0.12 -1.94 7.85
CA TRP A 68 -0.02 -3.36 7.51
C TRP A 68 -1.50 -3.73 7.30
N PHE A 69 -1.75 -4.55 6.28
CA PHE A 69 -3.06 -5.12 6.02
C PHE A 69 -3.01 -6.63 6.28
N GLY A 70 -3.77 -7.10 7.27
CA GLY A 70 -3.83 -8.51 7.64
C GLY A 70 -5.05 -9.20 7.04
N PHE A 71 -4.84 -10.14 6.11
CA PHE A 71 -5.88 -11.11 5.77
C PHE A 71 -5.88 -12.21 6.83
N GLN A 72 -6.97 -12.32 7.58
CA GLN A 72 -7.18 -13.38 8.56
C GLN A 72 -8.30 -14.30 8.10
N GLY A 73 -7.99 -15.59 7.97
CA GLY A 73 -8.98 -16.62 7.62
C GLY A 73 -8.37 -17.80 6.87
N PHE A 74 -8.94 -18.98 7.10
CA PHE A 74 -8.69 -20.18 6.31
C PHE A 74 -10.04 -20.68 5.77
N PRO A 75 -10.14 -21.20 4.53
CA PRO A 75 -11.40 -21.74 4.02
C PRO A 75 -11.92 -22.84 4.95
N ARG A 76 -13.01 -22.56 5.68
CA ARG A 76 -13.65 -23.53 6.57
C ARG A 76 -14.68 -24.39 5.86
N TYR A 77 -15.11 -24.01 4.65
CA TYR A 77 -16.19 -24.68 3.92
C TYR A 77 -15.89 -24.80 2.42
N ILE A 78 -16.25 -25.96 1.85
CA ILE A 78 -16.37 -26.17 0.40
C ILE A 78 -17.78 -26.69 0.13
N ARG A 79 -18.52 -26.03 -0.77
CA ARG A 79 -19.88 -26.43 -1.17
C ARG A 79 -20.83 -26.65 0.02
N GLY A 80 -20.78 -25.75 1.00
CA GLY A 80 -21.60 -25.82 2.21
C GLY A 80 -21.21 -26.93 3.20
N ARG A 81 -20.12 -27.67 2.96
CA ARG A 81 -19.59 -28.67 3.90
C ARG A 81 -18.32 -28.18 4.57
N PRO A 82 -18.15 -28.35 5.88
CA PRO A 82 -16.92 -27.99 6.55
C PRO A 82 -15.75 -28.80 5.97
N LEU A 83 -14.66 -28.10 5.65
CA LEU A 83 -13.40 -28.72 5.27
C LEU A 83 -12.76 -29.34 6.51
N GLY A 84 -13.06 -30.62 6.76
CA GLY A 84 -12.26 -31.52 7.59
C GLY A 84 -11.79 -31.01 8.96
N GLY A 85 -12.49 -31.44 10.00
CA GLY A 85 -12.02 -31.44 11.39
C GLY A 85 -13.13 -32.00 12.28
N SER A 86 -12.93 -33.24 12.74
CA SER A 86 -13.63 -33.93 13.83
C SER A 86 -13.76 -33.07 15.09
#